data_AF-A0A5B7TTG9-F1
#
_entry.id   AF-A0A5B7TTG9-F1
#
_cell.length_a   1.000
_cell.length_b   1.000
_cell.length_c   1.000
_cell.angle_alpha   90.00
_cell.angle_beta   90.00
_cell.angle_gamma   90.00
#
_symmetry.space_group_name_H-M   'P 1'
#
loop_
_entity.id
_entity.type
_entity.pdbx_description
1 polymer ?
#
loop_
_entity_poly.entity_id
_entity_poly.type
_entity_poly.pdbx_seq_one_letter_code
_entity_poly.pdbx_strand_id
1 'polypeptide(L)'
;MKNLVLILFLVMFHLATSQSFLHRDGQHIVDKDGNNILLRGLGLGGWMVQEGYMLQTGAFAGPQHIIKEKIIDLIGIEKTKTFYDSYLTNGITKRDIDSLAAWGFNSIRLPMHYNLYTPAIEDETTDEITWIEKGFKMTDDVLEWCKENKIYLILDLHAAPGGQGKDANISDYDPSKPSLWESEANQKKMIALWRKLANRYKDESWVAGYDIINEPNWGFTGQNKNGCDETSNAPLRKLMVATTKAIREVDNNHIIFIEGNCWGNNYEGILPVWDENMVLSFHKYWNYNTPGSIQQMLDYRTQYNIPIWLGESGENSNVWFKDAINLVEKNNIGWAFWPMKKVDNIAGVTSVTKNADFEIIKDYWKNGGEKPSEAFAFNALMQLAENYNIENVTIKTDVIDALFRQVKTNTTIPFKKHTAPGIVYATEYDLGTNGYAYQDEDFINYKTNTGIQGPWNKGKKMRNDGVDIQLCKDDNSNGYEVFDIQDGEWLQYTVNALEEGSYNILVRYSSAVEKAMIHLENEKKHISKPLLLKKTTDKSAIYNIVTFKDVKLVKGENKLKVVFDKGGFVLNYLEFKIKK
;
A
#
# COMPACT_ATOMS: atom_id res chain seq x y z
N MET A 1 52.57 48.14 14.15
CA MET A 1 51.95 46.84 13.82
C MET A 1 50.43 47.00 13.88
N LYS A 2 49.76 47.15 12.74
CA LYS A 2 48.30 47.17 12.65
C LYS A 2 47.88 45.85 12.01
N ASN A 3 47.21 45.00 12.78
CA ASN A 3 46.79 43.67 12.34
C ASN A 3 45.58 43.81 11.42
N LEU A 4 45.73 43.36 10.18
CA LEU A 4 44.68 43.25 9.18
C LEU A 4 43.93 41.94 9.42
N VAL A 5 42.66 42.00 9.81
CA VAL A 5 41.79 40.82 9.91
C VAL A 5 41.15 40.60 8.55
N LEU A 6 41.56 39.52 7.87
CA LEU A 6 40.98 39.08 6.60
C LEU A 6 39.78 38.17 6.92
N ILE A 7 38.56 38.65 6.66
CA ILE A 7 37.33 37.84 6.78
C ILE A 7 37.18 37.06 5.47
N LEU A 8 37.35 35.74 5.53
CA LEU A 8 37.12 34.83 4.41
C LEU A 8 35.61 34.57 4.29
N PHE A 9 34.98 35.11 3.25
CA PHE A 9 33.60 34.74 2.89
C PHE A 9 33.62 33.34 2.24
N LEU A 10 33.13 32.34 2.97
CA LEU A 10 32.88 31.01 2.44
C LEU A 10 31.59 31.06 1.62
N VAL A 11 31.72 31.21 0.30
CA VAL A 11 30.59 31.06 -0.64
C VAL A 11 30.29 29.56 -0.75
N MET A 12 29.27 29.09 -0.05
CA MET A 12 28.70 27.76 -0.29
C MET A 12 27.99 27.79 -1.65
N PHE A 13 28.65 27.26 -2.68
CA PHE A 13 27.98 26.91 -3.93
C PHE A 13 26.99 25.78 -3.63
N HIS A 14 25.70 26.09 -3.56
CA HIS A 14 24.67 25.09 -3.77
C HIS A 14 24.79 24.67 -5.25
N LEU A 15 25.31 23.47 -5.48
CA LEU A 15 25.13 22.79 -6.76
C LEU A 15 23.62 22.60 -6.92
N ALA A 16 22.99 23.51 -7.65
CA ALA A 16 21.64 23.31 -8.14
C ALA A 16 21.71 22.13 -9.11
N THR A 17 21.39 20.93 -8.64
CA THR A 17 21.12 19.80 -9.51
C THR A 17 19.90 20.18 -10.33
N SER A 18 20.13 20.60 -11.59
CA SER A 18 19.05 20.74 -12.57
C SER A 18 18.35 19.40 -12.66
N GLN A 19 17.07 19.36 -12.29
CA GLN A 19 16.22 18.19 -12.50
C GLN A 19 16.31 17.76 -13.98
N SER A 20 16.31 16.46 -14.22
CA SER A 20 16.37 15.90 -15.56
C SER A 20 15.46 14.70 -15.74
N PHE A 21 15.18 14.38 -16.99
CA PHE A 21 14.60 13.10 -17.37
C PHE A 21 15.44 11.95 -16.83
N LEU A 22 14.75 10.85 -16.53
CA LEU A 22 15.37 9.58 -16.21
C LEU A 22 15.59 8.79 -17.50
N HIS A 23 16.69 8.06 -17.56
CA HIS A 23 17.04 7.23 -18.69
C HIS A 23 17.58 5.88 -18.26
N ARG A 24 17.50 4.91 -19.16
CA ARG A 24 18.21 3.64 -19.07
C ARG A 24 19.70 3.87 -19.33
N ASP A 25 20.53 3.32 -18.44
CA ASP A 25 21.96 3.05 -18.70
C ASP A 25 22.25 1.59 -18.33
N GLY A 26 22.34 0.74 -19.36
CA GLY A 26 22.43 -0.71 -19.21
C GLY A 26 21.28 -1.27 -18.35
N GLN A 27 21.63 -1.80 -17.18
CA GLN A 27 20.69 -2.38 -16.22
C GLN A 27 20.17 -1.39 -15.15
N HIS A 28 20.51 -0.11 -15.28
CA HIS A 28 20.21 0.92 -14.29
C HIS A 28 19.25 1.98 -14.85
N ILE A 29 18.43 2.53 -13.96
CA ILE A 29 17.72 3.80 -14.21
C ILE A 29 18.61 4.90 -13.64
N VAL A 30 18.95 5.89 -14.45
CA VAL A 30 19.87 6.97 -14.08
C VAL A 30 19.26 8.34 -14.38
N ASP A 31 19.75 9.37 -13.68
CA ASP A 31 19.54 10.77 -14.07
C ASP A 31 20.47 11.20 -15.23
N LYS A 32 20.41 12.46 -15.66
CA LYS A 32 21.26 12.98 -16.75
C LYS A 32 22.76 12.94 -16.46
N ASP A 33 23.14 12.88 -15.18
CA ASP A 33 24.53 12.89 -14.74
C ASP A 33 25.06 11.45 -14.57
N GLY A 34 24.23 10.44 -14.88
CA GLY A 34 24.55 9.02 -14.74
C GLY A 34 24.41 8.50 -13.32
N ASN A 35 23.79 9.25 -12.40
CA ASN A 35 23.58 8.77 -11.04
C ASN A 35 22.42 7.78 -11.02
N ASN A 36 22.64 6.61 -10.43
CA ASN A 36 21.61 5.60 -10.28
C ASN A 36 20.45 6.07 -9.38
N ILE A 37 19.23 5.89 -9.86
CA ILE A 37 17.98 6.24 -9.19
C ILE A 37 17.22 4.96 -8.86
N LEU A 38 17.01 4.72 -7.56
CA LEU A 38 16.02 3.77 -7.08
C LEU A 38 14.70 4.51 -6.85
N LEU A 39 13.72 4.24 -7.72
CA LEU A 39 12.34 4.67 -7.54
C LEU A 39 11.76 3.90 -6.35
N ARG A 40 11.37 4.61 -5.29
CA ARG A 40 10.75 4.12 -4.05
C ARG A 40 9.38 4.77 -3.97
N GLY A 41 8.39 4.06 -4.47
CA GLY A 41 7.09 4.63 -4.77
C GLY A 41 5.90 4.00 -4.08
N LEU A 42 4.77 4.64 -4.29
CA LEU A 42 3.46 4.16 -3.89
C LEU A 42 2.48 4.33 -5.05
N GLY A 43 1.64 3.33 -5.27
CA GLY A 43 0.50 3.38 -6.18
C GLY A 43 -0.68 4.12 -5.56
N LEU A 44 -1.26 5.06 -6.29
CA LEU A 44 -2.50 5.76 -5.90
C LEU A 44 -3.76 4.91 -6.15
N GLY A 45 -3.69 3.65 -5.74
CA GLY A 45 -4.74 2.65 -5.91
C GLY A 45 -6.05 3.01 -5.22
N GLY A 46 -7.15 2.58 -5.83
CA GLY A 46 -8.50 2.83 -5.32
C GLY A 46 -9.04 4.23 -5.62
N TRP A 47 -8.38 5.04 -6.44
CA TRP A 47 -8.79 6.40 -6.75
C TRP A 47 -9.36 6.56 -8.16
N MET A 48 -8.51 6.76 -9.16
CA MET A 48 -8.91 6.87 -10.58
C MET A 48 -9.46 5.55 -11.13
N VAL A 49 -9.12 4.43 -10.49
CA VAL A 49 -9.63 3.09 -10.74
C VAL A 49 -10.11 2.52 -9.40
N GLN A 50 -11.34 2.04 -9.34
CA GLN A 50 -11.89 1.34 -8.19
C GLN A 50 -11.77 -0.16 -8.38
N GLU A 51 -11.27 -0.83 -7.35
CA GLU A 51 -11.27 -2.29 -7.27
C GLU A 51 -12.15 -2.75 -6.13
N GLY A 52 -13.00 -3.76 -6.37
CA GLY A 52 -14.02 -4.15 -5.41
C GLY A 52 -13.48 -4.60 -4.06
N TYR A 53 -12.29 -5.21 -3.98
CA TYR A 53 -11.73 -5.58 -2.67
C TYR A 53 -11.37 -4.35 -1.83
N MET A 54 -11.09 -3.20 -2.44
CA MET A 54 -10.72 -2.00 -1.71
C MET A 54 -11.91 -1.30 -1.06
N LEU A 55 -13.07 -1.41 -1.69
CA LEU A 55 -14.36 -0.93 -1.19
C LEU A 55 -15.12 -2.01 -0.41
N GLN A 56 -14.54 -3.20 -0.28
CA GLN A 56 -15.17 -4.39 0.31
C GLN A 56 -16.44 -4.86 -0.43
N THR A 57 -16.54 -4.59 -1.73
CA THR A 57 -17.63 -5.01 -2.61
C THR A 57 -17.27 -6.25 -3.44
N GLY A 58 -16.00 -6.67 -3.47
CA GLY A 58 -15.50 -7.70 -4.40
C GLY A 58 -16.23 -9.04 -4.41
N ALA A 59 -16.97 -9.38 -3.34
CA ALA A 59 -17.79 -10.59 -3.30
C ALA A 59 -19.07 -10.53 -4.18
N PHE A 60 -19.51 -9.33 -4.58
CA PHE A 60 -20.75 -9.10 -5.32
C PHE A 60 -20.66 -8.01 -6.40
N ALA A 61 -19.63 -7.17 -6.37
CA ALA A 61 -19.29 -6.15 -7.35
C ALA A 61 -17.78 -5.90 -7.31
N GLY A 62 -17.08 -6.62 -8.18
CA GLY A 62 -15.63 -6.59 -8.28
C GLY A 62 -15.14 -5.51 -9.23
N PRO A 63 -15.48 -5.57 -10.53
CA PRO A 63 -15.14 -4.56 -11.52
C PRO A 63 -15.82 -3.21 -11.23
N GLN A 64 -15.15 -2.11 -11.58
CA GLN A 64 -15.65 -0.76 -11.37
C GLN A 64 -17.00 -0.50 -12.06
N HIS A 65 -17.23 -1.01 -13.27
CA HIS A 65 -18.51 -0.83 -13.98
C HIS A 65 -19.68 -1.44 -13.20
N ILE A 66 -19.50 -2.63 -12.60
CA ILE A 66 -20.52 -3.27 -11.76
C ILE A 66 -20.75 -2.50 -10.45
N ILE A 67 -19.70 -1.95 -9.85
CA ILE A 67 -19.84 -1.08 -8.66
C ILE A 67 -20.66 0.15 -9.01
N LYS A 68 -20.35 0.79 -10.14
CA LYS A 68 -21.06 1.97 -10.64
C LYS A 68 -22.52 1.67 -10.95
N GLU A 69 -22.83 0.54 -11.61
CA GLU A 69 -24.20 0.10 -11.86
C GLU A 69 -25.01 -0.06 -10.57
N LYS A 70 -24.44 -0.73 -9.56
CA LYS A 70 -25.11 -0.88 -8.25
C LYS A 70 -25.39 0.45 -7.56
N ILE A 71 -24.52 1.43 -7.73
CA ILE A 71 -24.73 2.79 -7.21
C ILE A 71 -25.84 3.49 -8.02
N ILE A 72 -25.81 3.41 -9.36
CA ILE A 72 -26.87 3.98 -10.23
C ILE A 72 -28.23 3.41 -9.88
N ASP A 73 -28.34 2.09 -9.71
CA ASP A 73 -29.59 1.42 -9.35
C ASP A 73 -30.17 1.90 -8.01
N LEU A 74 -29.30 2.37 -7.11
CA LEU A 74 -29.66 2.77 -5.77
C LEU A 74 -29.99 4.26 -5.66
N ILE A 75 -29.22 5.13 -6.33
CA ILE A 75 -29.31 6.59 -6.17
C ILE A 75 -29.59 7.37 -7.46
N GLY A 76 -29.64 6.71 -8.62
CA GLY A 76 -29.84 7.33 -9.92
C GLY A 76 -28.57 8.00 -10.47
N ILE A 77 -28.62 8.37 -11.76
CA ILE A 77 -27.46 8.86 -12.54
C ILE A 77 -26.89 10.16 -11.98
N GLU A 78 -27.73 11.18 -11.73
CA GLU A 78 -27.29 12.52 -11.30
C GLU A 78 -26.58 12.50 -9.94
N LYS A 79 -27.13 11.74 -8.99
CA LYS A 79 -26.51 11.58 -7.67
C LYS A 79 -25.26 10.71 -7.73
N THR A 80 -25.23 9.71 -8.61
CA THR A 80 -24.01 8.92 -8.87
C THR A 80 -22.90 9.82 -9.38
N LYS A 81 -23.19 10.72 -10.33
CA LYS A 81 -22.22 11.71 -10.82
C LYS A 81 -21.70 12.58 -9.67
N THR A 82 -22.60 13.09 -8.82
CA THR A 82 -22.24 13.89 -7.64
C THR A 82 -21.33 13.12 -6.67
N PHE A 83 -21.64 11.85 -6.40
CA PHE A 83 -20.81 10.97 -5.59
C PHE A 83 -19.41 10.81 -6.19
N TYR A 84 -19.29 10.48 -7.47
CA TYR A 84 -17.98 10.29 -8.11
C TYR A 84 -17.18 11.59 -8.23
N ASP A 85 -17.84 12.74 -8.41
CA ASP A 85 -17.16 14.04 -8.35
C ASP A 85 -16.56 14.29 -6.96
N SER A 86 -17.30 13.99 -5.89
CA SER A 86 -16.80 14.08 -4.51
C SER A 86 -15.70 13.05 -4.20
N TYR A 87 -15.92 11.78 -4.57
CA TYR A 87 -14.98 10.68 -4.37
C TYR A 87 -13.62 10.98 -5.01
N LEU A 88 -13.62 11.46 -6.25
CA LEU A 88 -12.38 11.80 -6.96
C LEU A 88 -11.71 13.06 -6.38
N THR A 89 -12.49 14.05 -5.94
CA THR A 89 -11.94 15.28 -5.32
C THR A 89 -11.28 15.01 -3.97
N ASN A 90 -11.90 14.17 -3.13
CA ASN A 90 -11.39 13.81 -1.81
C ASN A 90 -10.38 12.65 -1.86
N GLY A 91 -10.41 11.86 -2.94
CA GLY A 91 -9.62 10.65 -3.10
C GLY A 91 -8.11 10.89 -3.02
N ILE A 92 -7.59 11.90 -3.73
CA ILE A 92 -6.19 12.35 -3.62
C ILE A 92 -6.16 13.87 -3.74
N THR A 93 -5.47 14.49 -2.80
CA THR A 93 -5.27 15.94 -2.70
C THR A 93 -3.78 16.25 -2.65
N LYS A 94 -3.41 17.53 -2.74
CA LYS A 94 -2.03 17.96 -2.51
C LYS A 94 -1.43 17.44 -1.21
N ARG A 95 -2.22 17.42 -0.12
CA ARG A 95 -1.76 16.98 1.20
C ARG A 95 -1.38 15.50 1.22
N ASP A 96 -1.99 14.68 0.36
CA ASP A 96 -1.57 13.29 0.16
C ASP A 96 -0.15 13.21 -0.41
N ILE A 97 0.13 13.96 -1.47
CA ILE A 97 1.45 13.98 -2.12
C ILE A 97 2.52 14.57 -1.20
N ASP A 98 2.20 15.66 -0.50
CA ASP A 98 3.09 16.25 0.52
C ASP A 98 3.43 15.23 1.63
N SER A 99 2.44 14.41 2.03
CA SER A 99 2.64 13.37 3.04
C SER A 99 3.54 12.25 2.53
N LEU A 100 3.33 11.78 1.29
CA LEU A 100 4.19 10.75 0.68
C LEU A 100 5.66 11.22 0.60
N ALA A 101 5.89 12.48 0.23
CA ALA A 101 7.22 13.08 0.24
C ALA A 101 7.84 13.07 1.63
N ALA A 102 7.09 13.53 2.64
CA ALA A 102 7.54 13.59 4.02
C ALA A 102 7.81 12.20 4.62
N TRP A 103 7.11 11.16 4.16
CA TRP A 103 7.31 9.78 4.60
C TRP A 103 8.52 9.10 3.92
N GLY A 104 9.07 9.70 2.86
CA GLY A 104 10.31 9.26 2.22
C GLY A 104 10.15 8.66 0.83
N PHE A 105 8.94 8.67 0.26
CA PHE A 105 8.73 8.26 -1.12
C PHE A 105 9.35 9.28 -2.08
N ASN A 106 10.00 8.80 -3.15
CA ASN A 106 10.56 9.65 -4.19
C ASN A 106 9.89 9.43 -5.57
N SER A 107 8.92 8.53 -5.64
CA SER A 107 8.12 8.32 -6.84
C SER A 107 6.66 7.96 -6.50
N ILE A 108 5.77 8.15 -7.45
CA ILE A 108 4.35 7.78 -7.36
C ILE A 108 3.96 7.09 -8.67
N ARG A 109 3.27 5.95 -8.57
CA ARG A 109 2.63 5.28 -9.71
C ARG A 109 1.16 5.71 -9.72
N LEU A 110 0.70 6.30 -10.83
CA LEU A 110 -0.66 6.82 -10.99
C LEU A 110 -1.49 5.84 -11.82
N PRO A 111 -2.35 5.00 -11.21
CA PRO A 111 -3.15 4.02 -11.91
C PRO A 111 -4.33 4.70 -12.57
N MET A 112 -4.30 4.84 -13.89
CA MET A 112 -5.29 5.56 -14.68
C MET A 112 -6.34 4.63 -15.24
N HIS A 113 -7.60 5.04 -15.18
CA HIS A 113 -8.68 4.43 -15.95
C HIS A 113 -8.92 5.21 -17.25
N TYR A 114 -8.95 4.54 -18.41
CA TYR A 114 -9.13 5.20 -19.70
C TYR A 114 -10.42 6.04 -19.78
N ASN A 115 -11.50 5.57 -19.15
CA ASN A 115 -12.82 6.23 -19.09
C ASN A 115 -12.83 7.66 -18.49
N LEU A 116 -11.75 8.08 -17.80
CA LEU A 116 -11.59 9.46 -17.32
C LEU A 116 -11.02 10.39 -18.40
N TYR A 117 -10.46 9.83 -19.48
CA TYR A 117 -9.78 10.55 -20.57
C TYR A 117 -10.51 10.45 -21.90
N THR A 118 -11.25 9.36 -22.13
CA THR A 118 -12.02 9.11 -23.36
C THR A 118 -13.13 8.10 -23.08
N PRO A 119 -14.33 8.25 -23.68
CA PRO A 119 -15.43 7.30 -23.46
C PRO A 119 -15.11 5.90 -24.04
N ALA A 120 -15.91 4.90 -23.66
CA ALA A 120 -15.85 3.58 -24.30
C ALA A 120 -16.20 3.68 -25.80
N ILE A 121 -15.80 2.69 -26.61
CA ILE A 121 -16.06 2.73 -28.06
C ILE A 121 -17.55 2.70 -28.37
N GLU A 122 -18.36 2.10 -27.49
CA GLU A 122 -19.82 2.01 -27.60
C GLU A 122 -20.52 3.35 -27.36
N ASP A 123 -19.83 4.26 -26.66
CA ASP A 123 -20.34 5.58 -26.29
C ASP A 123 -19.82 6.69 -27.23
N GLU A 124 -18.98 6.36 -28.21
CA GLU A 124 -18.52 7.31 -29.21
C GLU A 124 -19.65 7.62 -30.21
N THR A 125 -19.79 8.90 -30.56
CA THR A 125 -20.84 9.37 -31.49
C THR A 125 -20.30 9.68 -32.89
N THR A 126 -18.98 9.64 -33.06
CA THR A 126 -18.27 9.90 -34.32
C THR A 126 -17.08 8.94 -34.45
N ASP A 127 -16.47 8.87 -35.63
CA ASP A 127 -15.22 8.11 -35.83
C ASP A 127 -13.98 8.78 -35.20
N GLU A 128 -14.12 10.03 -34.72
CA GLU A 128 -13.07 10.73 -33.98
C GLU A 128 -13.07 10.32 -32.50
N ILE A 129 -11.88 10.30 -31.89
CA ILE A 129 -11.75 9.99 -30.47
C ILE A 129 -12.15 11.22 -29.66
N THR A 130 -13.19 11.07 -28.84
CA THR A 130 -13.62 12.10 -27.89
C THR A 130 -12.68 12.14 -26.69
N TRP A 131 -12.31 13.34 -26.25
CA TRP A 131 -11.45 13.56 -25.10
C TRP A 131 -12.21 14.16 -23.92
N ILE A 132 -11.96 13.65 -22.73
CA ILE A 132 -12.54 14.10 -21.48
C ILE A 132 -11.45 14.85 -20.70
N GLU A 133 -11.57 16.17 -20.57
CA GLU A 133 -10.55 17.01 -19.92
C GLU A 133 -10.34 16.68 -18.44
N LYS A 134 -11.34 16.09 -17.77
CA LYS A 134 -11.30 15.77 -16.34
C LYS A 134 -10.08 14.91 -15.97
N GLY A 135 -9.82 13.81 -16.70
CA GLY A 135 -8.68 12.94 -16.44
C GLY A 135 -7.33 13.65 -16.64
N PHE A 136 -7.22 14.47 -17.69
CA PHE A 136 -6.00 15.27 -17.95
C PHE A 136 -5.75 16.26 -16.82
N LYS A 137 -6.77 17.03 -16.42
CA LYS A 137 -6.66 17.98 -15.31
C LYS A 137 -6.24 17.29 -14.00
N MET A 138 -6.84 16.15 -13.67
CA MET A 138 -6.46 15.42 -12.46
C MET A 138 -5.00 14.96 -12.50
N THR A 139 -4.50 14.56 -13.67
CA THR A 139 -3.08 14.20 -13.85
C THR A 139 -2.17 15.42 -13.74
N ASP A 140 -2.56 16.56 -14.32
CA ASP A 140 -1.81 17.81 -14.19
C ASP A 140 -1.70 18.25 -12.73
N ASP A 141 -2.81 18.15 -11.98
CA ASP A 141 -2.86 18.52 -10.57
C ASP A 141 -1.88 17.65 -9.75
N VAL A 142 -1.86 16.32 -9.97
CA VAL A 142 -0.90 15.42 -9.33
C VAL A 142 0.54 15.72 -9.75
N LEU A 143 0.78 15.97 -11.04
CA LEU A 143 2.10 16.31 -11.56
C LEU A 143 2.64 17.58 -10.89
N GLU A 144 1.82 18.62 -10.74
CA GLU A 144 2.25 19.86 -10.09
C GLU A 144 2.61 19.62 -8.61
N TRP A 145 1.81 18.84 -7.88
CA TRP A 145 2.13 18.48 -6.50
C TRP A 145 3.41 17.63 -6.40
N CYS A 146 3.64 16.74 -7.35
CA CYS A 146 4.88 15.97 -7.47
C CYS A 146 6.10 16.89 -7.71
N LYS A 147 5.97 17.88 -8.61
CA LYS A 147 7.02 18.87 -8.92
C LYS A 147 7.43 19.66 -7.68
N GLU A 148 6.45 20.15 -6.91
CA GLU A 148 6.69 20.88 -5.66
C GLU A 148 7.43 20.03 -4.62
N ASN A 149 7.12 18.73 -4.57
CA ASN A 149 7.70 17.79 -3.61
C ASN A 149 8.96 17.07 -4.10
N LYS A 150 9.37 17.31 -5.35
CA LYS A 150 10.50 16.59 -5.99
C LYS A 150 10.30 15.07 -6.02
N ILE A 151 9.10 14.65 -6.35
CA ILE A 151 8.70 13.25 -6.53
C ILE A 151 8.50 12.97 -8.01
N TYR A 152 9.00 11.84 -8.50
CA TYR A 152 8.74 11.37 -9.85
C TYR A 152 7.33 10.78 -10.00
N LEU A 153 6.62 11.12 -11.07
CA LEU A 153 5.33 10.54 -11.44
C LEU A 153 5.52 9.49 -12.54
N ILE A 154 5.01 8.28 -12.34
CA ILE A 154 4.87 7.24 -13.37
C ILE A 154 3.40 7.17 -13.73
N LEU A 155 3.08 7.36 -15.02
CA LEU A 155 1.72 7.21 -15.52
C LEU A 155 1.48 5.75 -15.89
N ASP A 156 0.49 5.12 -15.27
CA ASP A 156 0.14 3.72 -15.48
C ASP A 156 -1.24 3.62 -16.13
N LEU A 157 -1.34 3.03 -17.33
CA LEU A 157 -2.65 2.69 -17.89
C LEU A 157 -3.17 1.39 -17.26
N HIS A 158 -3.81 1.56 -16.12
CA HIS A 158 -4.23 0.48 -15.25
C HIS A 158 -5.48 -0.25 -15.76
N ALA A 159 -6.44 0.50 -16.31
CA ALA A 159 -7.60 -0.05 -17.01
C ALA A 159 -7.64 0.50 -18.44
N ALA A 160 -7.35 -0.37 -19.40
CA ALA A 160 -7.28 -0.02 -20.82
C ALA A 160 -8.68 -0.07 -21.49
N PRO A 161 -8.88 0.60 -22.65
CA PRO A 161 -10.12 0.50 -23.42
C PRO A 161 -10.51 -0.96 -23.69
N GLY A 162 -11.73 -1.34 -23.31
CA GLY A 162 -12.24 -2.71 -23.43
C GLY A 162 -11.69 -3.73 -22.44
N GLY A 163 -10.71 -3.36 -21.59
CA GLY A 163 -10.09 -4.26 -20.61
C GLY A 163 -9.04 -5.20 -21.21
N GLN A 164 -7.89 -5.29 -20.51
CA GLN A 164 -6.71 -6.04 -20.95
C GLN A 164 -6.56 -7.43 -20.31
N GLY A 165 -7.46 -7.83 -19.41
CA GLY A 165 -7.34 -9.07 -18.64
C GLY A 165 -8.68 -9.74 -18.36
N LYS A 166 -8.65 -11.04 -18.04
CA LYS A 166 -9.83 -11.79 -17.57
C LYS A 166 -10.10 -11.60 -16.09
N ASP A 167 -9.11 -11.17 -15.30
CA ASP A 167 -9.33 -10.67 -13.95
C ASP A 167 -9.97 -9.27 -14.02
N ALA A 168 -11.28 -9.26 -14.20
CA ALA A 168 -12.04 -8.03 -14.39
C ALA A 168 -12.02 -7.10 -13.16
N ASN A 169 -11.60 -7.58 -11.98
CA ASN A 169 -11.50 -6.75 -10.78
C ASN A 169 -10.46 -5.65 -10.93
N ILE A 170 -9.36 -5.93 -11.64
CA ILE A 170 -8.23 -5.02 -11.83
C ILE A 170 -8.33 -4.23 -13.15
N SER A 171 -8.88 -4.85 -14.21
CA SER A 171 -8.86 -4.28 -15.56
C SER A 171 -10.19 -3.66 -16.01
N ASP A 172 -11.21 -3.68 -15.15
CA ASP A 172 -12.61 -3.29 -15.44
C ASP A 172 -13.21 -3.95 -16.70
N TYR A 173 -12.79 -5.18 -17.02
CA TYR A 173 -13.25 -5.88 -18.23
C TYR A 173 -14.73 -6.29 -18.12
N ASP A 174 -15.53 -5.87 -19.09
CA ASP A 174 -16.91 -6.31 -19.28
C ASP A 174 -16.96 -7.43 -20.34
N PRO A 175 -17.23 -8.70 -19.94
CA PRO A 175 -17.26 -9.82 -20.87
C PRO A 175 -18.41 -9.80 -21.87
N SER A 176 -19.39 -8.89 -21.73
CA SER A 176 -20.44 -8.67 -22.73
C SER A 176 -19.98 -7.81 -23.91
N LYS A 177 -18.79 -7.20 -23.82
CA LYS A 177 -18.20 -6.30 -24.83
C LYS A 177 -16.87 -6.85 -25.35
N PRO A 178 -16.44 -6.44 -26.56
CA PRO A 178 -15.13 -6.82 -27.08
C PRO A 178 -14.00 -6.30 -26.20
N SER A 179 -13.06 -7.18 -25.85
CA SER A 179 -11.86 -6.80 -25.09
C SER A 179 -10.90 -5.91 -25.89
N LEU A 180 -9.82 -5.46 -25.25
CA LEU A 180 -8.69 -4.82 -25.93
C LEU A 180 -8.09 -5.73 -27.02
N TRP A 181 -8.13 -7.04 -26.83
CA TRP A 181 -7.54 -8.03 -27.74
C TRP A 181 -8.44 -8.38 -28.93
N GLU A 182 -9.74 -8.15 -28.79
CA GLU A 182 -10.76 -8.53 -29.78
C GLU A 182 -11.22 -7.35 -30.65
N SER A 183 -10.81 -6.11 -30.33
CA SER A 183 -11.26 -4.90 -31.01
C SER A 183 -10.10 -3.99 -31.45
N GLU A 184 -9.97 -3.79 -32.77
CA GLU A 184 -9.04 -2.81 -33.32
C GLU A 184 -9.38 -1.37 -32.89
N ALA A 185 -10.66 -1.07 -32.64
CA ALA A 185 -11.08 0.24 -32.17
C ALA A 185 -10.57 0.52 -30.74
N ASN A 186 -10.63 -0.48 -29.85
CA ASN A 186 -10.05 -0.38 -28.51
C ASN A 186 -8.52 -0.18 -28.58
N GLN A 187 -7.82 -0.93 -29.44
CA GLN A 187 -6.37 -0.77 -29.64
C GLN A 187 -6.01 0.63 -30.18
N LYS A 188 -6.72 1.12 -31.21
CA LYS A 188 -6.52 2.47 -31.74
C LYS A 188 -6.76 3.54 -30.69
N LYS A 189 -7.80 3.38 -29.86
CA LYS A 189 -8.12 4.30 -28.76
C LYS A 189 -7.03 4.32 -27.69
N MET A 190 -6.51 3.17 -27.29
CA MET A 190 -5.37 3.06 -26.37
C MET A 190 -4.11 3.77 -26.93
N ILE A 191 -3.74 3.47 -28.18
CA ILE A 191 -2.57 4.07 -28.84
C ILE A 191 -2.71 5.59 -28.93
N ALA A 192 -3.90 6.08 -29.29
CA ALA A 192 -4.17 7.52 -29.38
C ALA A 192 -4.14 8.20 -28.00
N LEU A 193 -4.66 7.55 -26.95
CA LEU A 193 -4.59 8.06 -25.58
C LEU A 193 -3.13 8.23 -25.15
N TRP A 194 -2.30 7.21 -25.37
CA TRP A 194 -0.87 7.28 -25.04
C TRP A 194 -0.14 8.37 -25.82
N ARG A 195 -0.37 8.49 -27.13
CA ARG A 195 0.21 9.59 -27.92
C ARG A 195 -0.23 10.96 -27.40
N LYS A 196 -1.48 11.10 -26.94
CA LYS A 196 -1.98 12.37 -26.39
C LYS A 196 -1.35 12.71 -25.05
N LEU A 197 -1.24 11.74 -24.14
CA LEU A 197 -0.56 11.89 -22.85
C LEU A 197 0.93 12.24 -23.07
N ALA A 198 1.63 11.49 -23.93
CA ALA A 198 3.02 11.75 -24.27
C ALA A 198 3.22 13.15 -24.84
N ASN A 199 2.39 13.58 -25.80
CA ASN A 199 2.51 14.93 -26.35
C ASN A 199 2.26 16.03 -25.30
N ARG A 200 1.39 15.78 -24.30
CA ARG A 200 1.11 16.72 -23.22
C ARG A 200 2.28 16.83 -22.25
N TYR A 201 2.95 15.71 -21.92
CA TYR A 201 3.95 15.65 -20.85
C TYR A 201 5.41 15.52 -21.32
N LYS A 202 5.68 15.50 -22.64
CA LYS A 202 7.03 15.31 -23.22
C LYS A 202 8.14 16.22 -22.65
N ASP A 203 7.78 17.39 -22.15
CA ASP A 203 8.69 18.40 -21.61
C ASP A 203 8.75 18.39 -20.06
N GLU A 204 7.97 17.52 -19.40
CA GLU A 204 7.81 17.48 -17.94
C GLU A 204 8.72 16.41 -17.30
N SER A 205 9.98 16.78 -17.03
CA SER A 205 11.00 15.87 -16.42
C SER A 205 10.68 15.26 -15.05
N TRP A 206 9.58 15.68 -14.40
CA TRP A 206 9.08 15.03 -13.19
C TRP A 206 8.17 13.85 -13.50
N VAL A 207 7.73 13.67 -14.74
CA VAL A 207 7.26 12.37 -15.21
C VAL A 207 8.50 11.49 -15.42
N ALA A 208 8.59 10.37 -14.71
CA ALA A 208 9.69 9.42 -14.90
C ALA A 208 9.48 8.57 -16.16
N GLY A 209 8.22 8.26 -16.49
CA GLY A 209 7.90 7.49 -17.67
C GLY A 209 6.45 7.03 -17.75
N TYR A 210 6.21 6.18 -18.74
CA TYR A 210 4.91 5.66 -19.11
C TYR A 210 4.90 4.14 -18.94
N ASP A 211 4.11 3.66 -17.99
CA ASP A 211 3.79 2.25 -17.78
C ASP A 211 2.58 1.89 -18.65
N ILE A 212 2.88 1.36 -19.83
CA ILE A 212 1.98 1.49 -20.98
C ILE A 212 0.74 0.59 -20.89
N ILE A 213 0.78 -0.47 -20.07
CA ILE A 213 -0.34 -1.37 -19.84
C ILE A 213 -0.12 -2.20 -18.58
N ASN A 214 -1.02 -2.09 -17.61
CA ASN A 214 -0.95 -2.85 -16.36
C ASN A 214 -1.46 -4.29 -16.52
N GLU A 215 -0.70 -5.23 -15.99
CA GLU A 215 -1.07 -6.62 -15.73
C GLU A 215 -1.94 -7.28 -16.81
N PRO A 216 -1.51 -7.34 -18.09
CA PRO A 216 -2.16 -8.25 -19.04
C PRO A 216 -2.27 -9.65 -18.43
N ASN A 217 -3.46 -10.24 -18.50
CA ASN A 217 -3.71 -11.59 -18.01
C ASN A 217 -4.70 -12.27 -18.96
N TRP A 218 -4.18 -12.66 -20.11
CA TRP A 218 -4.98 -13.16 -21.22
C TRP A 218 -4.28 -14.28 -22.00
N GLY A 219 -4.99 -15.38 -22.23
CA GLY A 219 -4.55 -16.46 -23.12
C GLY A 219 -4.82 -16.14 -24.59
N PHE A 220 -3.78 -16.15 -25.41
CA PHE A 220 -3.81 -15.98 -26.87
C PHE A 220 -3.71 -17.33 -27.60
N THR A 221 -2.70 -18.12 -27.26
CA THR A 221 -2.35 -19.41 -27.91
C THR A 221 -2.13 -20.54 -26.90
N GLY A 222 -1.85 -20.22 -25.63
CA GLY A 222 -1.70 -21.15 -24.52
C GLY A 222 -3.04 -21.69 -24.01
N GLN A 223 -2.97 -22.64 -23.07
CA GLN A 223 -4.15 -23.23 -22.42
C GLN A 223 -4.54 -22.49 -21.15
N ASN A 224 -3.60 -21.78 -20.51
CA ASN A 224 -3.90 -20.96 -19.36
C ASN A 224 -4.65 -19.69 -19.82
N LYS A 225 -5.89 -19.55 -19.36
CA LYS A 225 -6.76 -18.40 -19.69
C LYS A 225 -6.18 -17.02 -19.35
N ASN A 226 -5.21 -16.95 -18.44
CA ASN A 226 -4.56 -15.72 -17.98
C ASN A 226 -3.15 -15.56 -18.56
N GLY A 227 -2.77 -16.39 -19.52
CA GLY A 227 -1.52 -16.23 -20.27
C GLY A 227 -0.25 -16.68 -19.53
N CYS A 228 -0.38 -17.44 -18.45
CA CYS A 228 0.78 -17.88 -17.66
C CYS A 228 1.60 -18.99 -18.33
N ASP A 229 1.07 -19.68 -19.33
CA ASP A 229 1.77 -20.65 -20.17
C ASP A 229 2.03 -20.14 -21.60
N GLU A 230 1.80 -18.84 -21.84
CA GLU A 230 2.09 -18.24 -23.14
C GLU A 230 3.58 -18.23 -23.42
N THR A 231 3.93 -18.63 -24.64
CA THR A 231 5.31 -18.58 -25.15
C THR A 231 5.50 -17.53 -26.25
N SER A 232 4.40 -17.13 -26.90
CA SER A 232 4.44 -16.19 -28.03
C SER A 232 4.13 -14.76 -27.61
N ASN A 233 3.05 -14.54 -26.84
CA ASN A 233 2.55 -13.19 -26.49
C ASN A 233 2.52 -12.20 -27.68
N ALA A 234 2.42 -12.69 -28.93
CA ALA A 234 2.59 -11.87 -30.11
C ALA A 234 1.58 -10.71 -30.22
N PRO A 235 0.28 -10.87 -29.86
CA PRO A 235 -0.64 -9.75 -29.85
C PRO A 235 -0.26 -8.66 -28.84
N LEU A 236 0.18 -9.04 -27.64
CA LEU A 236 0.66 -8.12 -26.61
C LEU A 236 1.90 -7.35 -27.08
N ARG A 237 2.92 -8.05 -27.59
CA ARG A 237 4.12 -7.42 -28.15
C ARG A 237 3.78 -6.45 -29.27
N LYS A 238 2.91 -6.85 -30.22
CA LYS A 238 2.50 -6.01 -31.35
C LYS A 238 1.87 -4.70 -30.85
N LEU A 239 0.98 -4.77 -29.86
CA LEU A 239 0.33 -3.61 -29.29
C LEU A 239 1.33 -2.69 -28.58
N MET A 240 2.21 -3.24 -27.74
CA MET A 240 3.22 -2.46 -27.02
C MET A 240 4.18 -1.73 -27.96
N VAL A 241 4.64 -2.39 -29.03
CA VAL A 241 5.48 -1.78 -30.08
C VAL A 241 4.73 -0.64 -30.78
N ALA A 242 3.46 -0.85 -31.15
CA ALA A 242 2.65 0.16 -31.81
C ALA A 242 2.40 1.38 -30.91
N THR A 243 2.09 1.16 -29.63
CA THR A 243 1.93 2.20 -28.61
C THR A 243 3.24 2.98 -28.42
N THR A 244 4.37 2.28 -28.27
CA THR A 244 5.69 2.91 -28.12
C THR A 244 6.02 3.77 -29.34
N LYS A 245 5.76 3.28 -30.55
CA LYS A 245 5.97 4.04 -31.78
C LYS A 245 5.17 5.34 -31.77
N ALA A 246 3.89 5.29 -31.39
CA ALA A 246 3.03 6.47 -31.35
C ALA A 246 3.47 7.48 -30.28
N ILE A 247 3.99 7.01 -29.13
CA ILE A 247 4.62 7.87 -28.12
C ILE A 247 5.86 8.57 -28.71
N ARG A 248 6.75 7.81 -29.37
CA ARG A 248 8.01 8.32 -29.94
C ARG A 248 7.83 9.30 -31.10
N GLU A 249 6.66 9.33 -31.74
CA GLU A 249 6.32 10.40 -32.70
C GLU A 249 6.27 11.79 -32.07
N VAL A 250 6.05 11.88 -30.75
CA VAL A 250 5.85 13.16 -30.03
C VAL A 250 6.79 13.35 -28.84
N ASP A 251 7.37 12.28 -28.31
CA ASP A 251 8.21 12.29 -27.11
C ASP A 251 9.33 11.24 -27.17
N ASN A 252 10.57 11.71 -27.18
CA ASN A 252 11.78 10.88 -27.22
C ASN A 252 12.54 10.83 -25.88
N ASN A 253 12.00 11.43 -24.81
CA ASN A 253 12.71 11.61 -23.54
C ASN A 253 12.34 10.54 -22.51
N HIS A 254 11.04 10.30 -22.31
CA HIS A 254 10.55 9.49 -21.19
C HIS A 254 10.80 8.00 -21.32
N ILE A 255 10.96 7.33 -20.17
CA ILE A 255 11.07 5.87 -20.07
C ILE A 255 9.75 5.21 -20.49
N ILE A 256 9.84 4.10 -21.21
CA ILE A 256 8.72 3.18 -21.44
C ILE A 256 8.85 2.01 -20.48
N PHE A 257 7.98 1.95 -19.48
CA PHE A 257 7.81 0.76 -18.65
C PHE A 257 6.86 -0.20 -19.38
N ILE A 258 7.25 -1.47 -19.43
CA ILE A 258 6.42 -2.54 -20.00
C ILE A 258 6.22 -3.64 -18.97
N GLU A 259 5.02 -4.23 -18.97
CA GLU A 259 4.68 -5.35 -18.10
C GLU A 259 4.46 -6.63 -18.90
N GLY A 260 4.77 -7.77 -18.30
CA GLY A 260 4.50 -9.08 -18.88
C GLY A 260 3.01 -9.46 -18.86
N ASN A 261 2.65 -10.53 -19.56
CA ASN A 261 1.36 -11.21 -19.35
C ASN A 261 1.34 -11.91 -17.98
N CYS A 262 0.26 -12.63 -17.63
CA CYS A 262 0.12 -13.31 -16.34
C CYS A 262 0.41 -12.36 -15.16
N TRP A 263 -0.32 -11.24 -15.11
CA TRP A 263 -0.18 -10.21 -14.08
C TRP A 263 1.25 -9.65 -14.00
N GLY A 264 1.80 -9.21 -15.13
CA GLY A 264 3.10 -8.53 -15.18
C GLY A 264 4.33 -9.44 -15.15
N ASN A 265 4.17 -10.76 -15.18
CA ASN A 265 5.26 -11.69 -14.87
C ASN A 265 5.72 -12.63 -16.01
N ASN A 266 4.97 -12.75 -17.10
CA ASN A 266 5.36 -13.57 -18.26
C ASN A 266 5.81 -12.70 -19.45
N TYR A 267 7.12 -12.75 -19.75
CA TYR A 267 7.75 -12.00 -20.84
C TYR A 267 8.12 -12.84 -22.07
N GLU A 268 7.79 -14.14 -22.08
CA GLU A 268 8.10 -15.03 -23.20
C GLU A 268 7.47 -14.51 -24.49
N GLY A 269 8.27 -14.41 -25.56
CA GLY A 269 7.85 -13.85 -26.85
C GLY A 269 7.55 -12.33 -26.87
N ILE A 270 7.62 -11.64 -25.72
CA ILE A 270 7.57 -10.17 -25.65
C ILE A 270 8.94 -9.57 -25.95
N LEU A 271 10.05 -10.23 -25.60
CA LEU A 271 11.42 -9.75 -25.83
C LEU A 271 11.99 -10.30 -27.16
N PRO A 272 13.01 -9.65 -27.81
CA PRO A 272 13.90 -8.60 -27.31
C PRO A 272 13.30 -7.19 -27.28
N VAL A 273 13.98 -6.27 -26.58
CA VAL A 273 13.65 -4.83 -26.49
C VAL A 273 13.56 -4.16 -27.87
N TRP A 274 12.72 -3.13 -28.01
CA TRP A 274 12.50 -2.39 -29.27
C TRP A 274 12.68 -0.87 -29.15
N ASP A 275 12.93 -0.37 -27.95
CA ASP A 275 13.19 1.04 -27.66
C ASP A 275 14.41 1.15 -26.73
N GLU A 276 15.19 2.21 -26.91
CA GLU A 276 16.46 2.40 -26.20
C GLU A 276 16.24 2.80 -24.74
N ASN A 277 15.09 3.40 -24.40
CA ASN A 277 14.76 3.87 -23.06
C ASN A 277 13.60 3.08 -22.44
N MET A 278 13.75 1.75 -22.35
CA MET A 278 12.76 0.82 -21.78
C MET A 278 13.17 0.27 -20.42
N VAL A 279 12.17 -0.08 -19.59
CA VAL A 279 12.32 -0.80 -18.32
C VAL A 279 11.27 -1.91 -18.24
N LEU A 280 11.63 -3.08 -17.70
CA LEU A 280 10.64 -4.13 -17.40
C LEU A 280 10.03 -3.88 -16.02
N SER A 281 8.71 -3.79 -15.94
CA SER A 281 7.94 -3.67 -14.70
C SER A 281 7.32 -5.02 -14.35
N PHE A 282 7.64 -5.59 -13.19
CA PHE A 282 7.06 -6.87 -12.76
C PHE A 282 6.43 -6.72 -11.38
N HIS A 283 5.47 -7.58 -11.05
CA HIS A 283 4.71 -7.48 -9.80
C HIS A 283 4.96 -8.67 -8.88
N LYS A 284 4.90 -8.43 -7.58
CA LYS A 284 5.22 -9.46 -6.58
C LYS A 284 4.28 -9.37 -5.38
N TYR A 285 3.59 -10.48 -5.13
CA TYR A 285 2.67 -10.63 -4.01
C TYR A 285 2.73 -12.04 -3.40
N TRP A 286 2.64 -12.12 -2.07
CA TRP A 286 2.39 -13.35 -1.31
C TRP A 286 3.32 -14.56 -1.55
N ASN A 287 4.44 -14.37 -2.24
CA ASN A 287 5.45 -15.40 -2.48
C ASN A 287 6.70 -15.16 -1.64
N TYR A 288 7.63 -16.13 -1.61
CA TYR A 288 8.85 -16.02 -0.82
C TYR A 288 9.72 -14.82 -1.21
N ASN A 289 10.40 -14.21 -0.24
CA ASN A 289 11.36 -13.13 -0.46
C ASN A 289 12.80 -13.68 -0.55
N THR A 290 13.08 -14.46 -1.59
CA THR A 290 14.39 -15.07 -1.85
C THR A 290 14.90 -14.67 -3.23
N PRO A 291 16.23 -14.71 -3.49
CA PRO A 291 16.76 -14.47 -4.83
C PRO A 291 16.11 -15.37 -5.90
N GLY A 292 15.85 -16.64 -5.56
CA GLY A 292 15.20 -17.59 -6.45
C GLY A 292 13.79 -17.18 -6.89
N SER A 293 13.06 -16.41 -6.08
CA SER A 293 11.70 -15.97 -6.44
C SER A 293 11.65 -14.78 -7.41
N ILE A 294 12.79 -14.17 -7.72
CA ILE A 294 12.92 -13.11 -8.73
C ILE A 294 13.93 -13.48 -9.83
N GLN A 295 14.43 -14.73 -9.84
CA GLN A 295 15.55 -15.14 -10.71
C GLN A 295 15.26 -14.90 -12.18
N GLN A 296 14.06 -15.24 -12.65
CA GLN A 296 13.68 -15.04 -14.05
C GLN A 296 13.78 -13.57 -14.48
N MET A 297 13.43 -12.62 -13.60
CA MET A 297 13.56 -11.20 -13.89
C MET A 297 15.02 -10.75 -13.93
N LEU A 298 15.87 -11.31 -13.06
CA LEU A 298 17.32 -11.08 -13.09
C LEU A 298 17.96 -11.65 -14.36
N ASP A 299 17.46 -12.79 -14.84
CA ASP A 299 17.90 -13.42 -16.09
C ASP A 299 17.53 -12.54 -17.29
N TYR A 300 16.28 -12.05 -17.37
CA TYR A 300 15.88 -11.10 -18.41
C TYR A 300 16.69 -9.80 -18.36
N ARG A 301 16.91 -9.24 -17.17
CA ARG A 301 17.75 -8.05 -16.96
C ARG A 301 19.13 -8.23 -17.59
N THR A 302 19.73 -9.40 -17.34
CA THR A 302 21.08 -9.73 -17.81
C THR A 302 21.11 -10.01 -19.31
N GLN A 303 20.21 -10.86 -19.79
CA GLN A 303 20.15 -11.28 -21.20
C GLN A 303 19.89 -10.12 -22.15
N TYR A 304 19.02 -9.17 -21.76
CA TYR A 304 18.63 -8.05 -22.61
C TYR A 304 19.26 -6.71 -22.20
N ASN A 305 20.16 -6.72 -21.21
CA ASN A 305 20.85 -5.56 -20.67
C ASN A 305 19.91 -4.38 -20.37
N ILE A 306 18.75 -4.65 -19.77
CA ILE A 306 17.65 -3.71 -19.52
C ILE A 306 17.44 -3.54 -18.02
N PRO A 307 17.02 -2.39 -17.48
CA PRO A 307 16.65 -2.28 -16.07
C PRO A 307 15.34 -3.01 -15.78
N ILE A 308 15.15 -3.40 -14.52
CA ILE A 308 13.89 -3.94 -14.02
C ILE A 308 13.41 -3.13 -12.82
N TRP A 309 12.09 -3.04 -12.66
CA TRP A 309 11.41 -2.30 -11.62
C TRP A 309 10.28 -3.15 -11.04
N LEU A 310 10.15 -3.18 -9.71
CA LEU A 310 9.01 -3.83 -9.05
C LEU A 310 7.84 -2.82 -9.06
N GLY A 311 7.07 -2.78 -10.15
CA GLY A 311 6.03 -1.76 -10.36
C GLY A 311 4.84 -1.86 -9.40
N GLU A 312 4.64 -3.03 -8.79
CA GLU A 312 3.56 -3.25 -7.83
C GLU A 312 3.89 -4.35 -6.83
N SER A 313 3.58 -4.08 -5.55
CA SER A 313 3.69 -5.01 -4.43
C SER A 313 2.89 -4.48 -3.24
N GLY A 314 2.50 -5.31 -2.28
CA GLY A 314 1.62 -4.85 -1.20
C GLY A 314 0.79 -5.98 -0.60
N GLU A 315 -0.26 -5.64 0.17
CA GLU A 315 -1.25 -6.61 0.68
C GLU A 315 -0.62 -7.78 1.50
N ASN A 316 0.48 -7.49 2.19
CA ASN A 316 1.28 -8.42 2.98
C ASN A 316 1.61 -7.83 4.36
N SER A 317 2.15 -8.66 5.25
CA SER A 317 2.66 -8.22 6.56
C SER A 317 3.82 -7.21 6.46
N ASN A 318 4.03 -6.40 7.50
CA ASN A 318 5.20 -5.52 7.61
C ASN A 318 6.53 -6.29 7.50
N VAL A 319 6.59 -7.50 8.03
CA VAL A 319 7.79 -8.35 7.94
C VAL A 319 8.07 -8.72 6.49
N TRP A 320 7.04 -9.13 5.76
CA TRP A 320 7.15 -9.41 4.32
C TRP A 320 7.55 -8.15 3.54
N PHE A 321 6.95 -6.99 3.82
CA PHE A 321 7.28 -5.72 3.16
C PHE A 321 8.76 -5.39 3.31
N LYS A 322 9.27 -5.41 4.54
CA LYS A 322 10.68 -5.18 4.85
C LYS A 322 11.59 -6.17 4.13
N ASP A 323 11.23 -7.45 4.06
CA ASP A 323 12.04 -8.48 3.43
C ASP A 323 12.02 -8.39 1.89
N ALA A 324 10.88 -8.05 1.30
CA ALA A 324 10.74 -7.80 -0.13
C ALA A 324 11.57 -6.60 -0.57
N ILE A 325 11.49 -5.47 0.16
CA ILE A 325 12.29 -4.27 -0.12
C ILE A 325 13.79 -4.56 0.02
N ASN A 326 14.18 -5.28 1.07
CA ASN A 326 15.57 -5.72 1.23
C ASN A 326 16.06 -6.58 0.05
N LEU A 327 15.21 -7.47 -0.47
CA LEU A 327 15.55 -8.30 -1.63
C LEU A 327 15.77 -7.45 -2.88
N VAL A 328 14.86 -6.54 -3.20
CA VAL A 328 14.91 -5.75 -4.44
C VAL A 328 15.98 -4.66 -4.39
N GLU A 329 16.13 -3.93 -3.28
CA GLU A 329 17.16 -2.88 -3.17
C GLU A 329 18.58 -3.45 -3.20
N LYS A 330 18.82 -4.64 -2.61
CA LYS A 330 20.11 -5.34 -2.73
C LYS A 330 20.47 -5.70 -4.16
N ASN A 331 19.47 -5.84 -5.03
CA ASN A 331 19.65 -6.12 -6.45
C ASN A 331 19.56 -4.85 -7.32
N ASN A 332 19.54 -3.66 -6.72
CA ASN A 332 19.36 -2.38 -7.41
C ASN A 332 18.07 -2.31 -8.23
N ILE A 333 16.96 -2.73 -7.62
CA ILE A 333 15.63 -2.72 -8.22
C ILE A 333 14.77 -1.76 -7.38
N GLY A 334 14.25 -0.71 -8.02
CA GLY A 334 13.26 0.17 -7.40
C GLY A 334 11.91 -0.55 -7.25
N TRP A 335 10.99 0.05 -6.51
CA TRP A 335 9.70 -0.55 -6.16
C TRP A 335 8.58 0.48 -6.08
N ALA A 336 7.33 0.05 -6.25
CA ALA A 336 6.14 0.81 -5.88
C ALA A 336 5.15 -0.09 -5.11
N PHE A 337 4.75 0.37 -3.93
CA PHE A 337 3.86 -0.38 -3.04
C PHE A 337 2.39 0.04 -3.16
N TRP A 338 1.49 -0.83 -2.73
CA TRP A 338 0.06 -0.73 -2.98
C TRP A 338 -0.78 -1.06 -1.74
N PRO A 339 -1.91 -0.38 -1.48
CA PRO A 339 -2.37 0.89 -2.06
C PRO A 339 -2.22 2.10 -1.11
N MET A 340 -2.44 3.31 -1.64
CA MET A 340 -2.54 4.54 -0.84
C MET A 340 -3.77 4.56 0.08
N LYS A 341 -4.98 4.33 -0.45
CA LYS A 341 -6.23 4.40 0.31
C LYS A 341 -7.13 3.19 0.05
N LYS A 342 -7.60 2.57 1.14
CA LYS A 342 -8.46 1.39 1.11
C LYS A 342 -9.33 1.33 2.36
N VAL A 343 -10.57 0.85 2.23
CA VAL A 343 -11.56 0.83 3.33
C VAL A 343 -11.23 -0.22 4.39
N ASP A 344 -11.14 0.23 5.65
CA ASP A 344 -10.80 -0.56 6.86
C ASP A 344 -9.64 -1.55 6.67
N ASN A 345 -8.54 -1.08 6.08
CA ASN A 345 -7.39 -1.92 5.81
C ASN A 345 -6.29 -1.76 6.86
N ILE A 346 -5.39 -2.73 6.91
CA ILE A 346 -4.16 -2.66 7.69
C ILE A 346 -2.90 -2.58 6.83
N ALA A 347 -2.93 -3.06 5.58
CA ALA A 347 -1.73 -3.28 4.77
C ALA A 347 -1.33 -2.11 3.83
N GLY A 348 -2.07 -0.99 3.84
CA GLY A 348 -1.73 0.24 3.13
C GLY A 348 -1.16 1.30 4.09
N VAL A 349 -0.56 2.37 3.53
CA VAL A 349 0.00 3.47 4.34
C VAL A 349 -1.09 4.33 5.02
N THR A 350 -2.34 4.25 4.52
CA THR A 350 -3.50 4.84 5.17
C THR A 350 -4.69 3.89 5.16
N SER A 351 -5.68 4.14 6.03
CA SER A 351 -6.96 3.43 6.05
C SER A 351 -8.12 4.41 6.06
N VAL A 352 -9.04 4.22 5.11
CA VAL A 352 -10.30 4.93 5.06
C VAL A 352 -11.27 4.27 6.02
N THR A 353 -11.87 5.05 6.92
CA THR A 353 -12.87 4.55 7.87
C THR A 353 -14.17 4.25 7.14
N LYS A 354 -14.66 3.02 7.24
CA LYS A 354 -16.00 2.68 6.76
C LYS A 354 -17.07 3.32 7.65
N ASN A 355 -18.03 4.02 7.05
CA ASN A 355 -19.20 4.50 7.78
C ASN A 355 -20.25 3.37 7.93
N ALA A 356 -20.99 3.38 9.04
CA ALA A 356 -21.96 2.33 9.37
C ALA A 356 -23.09 2.22 8.33
N ASP A 357 -23.51 3.35 7.75
CA ASP A 357 -24.59 3.38 6.76
C ASP A 357 -24.16 2.73 5.43
N PHE A 358 -22.89 2.85 5.05
CA PHE A 358 -22.35 2.14 3.89
C PHE A 358 -22.31 0.62 4.11
N GLU A 359 -22.13 0.15 5.35
CA GLU A 359 -22.26 -1.28 5.64
C GLU A 359 -23.69 -1.78 5.38
N ILE A 360 -24.71 -1.00 5.74
CA ILE A 360 -26.11 -1.32 5.46
C ILE A 360 -26.34 -1.42 3.94
N ILE A 361 -25.77 -0.52 3.14
CA ILE A 361 -25.84 -0.58 1.68
C ILE A 361 -25.19 -1.85 1.15
N LYS A 362 -23.99 -2.19 1.63
CA LYS A 362 -23.29 -3.40 1.20
C LYS A 362 -24.06 -4.66 1.56
N ASP A 363 -24.65 -4.72 2.75
CA ASP A 363 -25.47 -5.84 3.19
C ASP A 363 -26.70 -6.01 2.30
N TYR A 364 -27.35 -4.90 1.90
CA TYR A 364 -28.41 -4.93 0.89
C TYR A 364 -27.92 -5.44 -0.47
N TRP A 365 -26.81 -4.92 -0.99
CA TRP A 365 -26.28 -5.36 -2.29
C TRP A 365 -25.86 -6.83 -2.30
N LYS A 366 -25.41 -7.36 -1.16
CA LYS A 366 -24.96 -8.74 -1.02
C LYS A 366 -26.12 -9.72 -0.79
N ASN A 367 -27.06 -9.35 0.08
CA ASN A 367 -28.06 -10.28 0.62
C ASN A 367 -29.50 -9.98 0.15
N GLY A 368 -29.74 -8.83 -0.50
CA GLY A 368 -31.07 -8.32 -0.77
C GLY A 368 -31.75 -7.75 0.49
N GLY A 369 -33.08 -7.78 0.52
CA GLY A 369 -33.89 -7.24 1.62
C GLY A 369 -34.55 -5.91 1.29
N GLU A 370 -34.87 -5.13 2.32
CA GLU A 370 -35.47 -3.80 2.15
C GLU A 370 -34.47 -2.86 1.46
N LYS A 371 -34.85 -2.33 0.30
CA LYS A 371 -34.02 -1.41 -0.47
C LYS A 371 -33.84 -0.11 0.34
N PRO A 372 -32.60 0.31 0.66
CA PRO A 372 -32.38 1.59 1.32
C PRO A 372 -32.97 2.74 0.50
N SER A 373 -33.53 3.74 1.18
CA SER A 373 -34.06 4.92 0.48
C SER A 373 -32.96 5.65 -0.28
N GLU A 374 -33.32 6.26 -1.41
CA GLU A 374 -32.37 7.01 -2.25
C GLU A 374 -31.60 8.08 -1.47
N ALA A 375 -32.28 8.77 -0.55
CA ALA A 375 -31.69 9.80 0.30
C ALA A 375 -30.69 9.22 1.32
N PHE A 376 -31.05 8.12 1.97
CA PHE A 376 -30.14 7.41 2.89
C PHE A 376 -28.89 6.93 2.15
N ALA A 377 -29.09 6.26 1.01
CA ALA A 377 -28.01 5.69 0.24
C ALA A 377 -27.04 6.76 -0.27
N PHE A 378 -27.58 7.88 -0.75
CA PHE A 378 -26.77 9.00 -1.20
C PHE A 378 -25.95 9.61 -0.07
N ASN A 379 -26.54 9.83 1.11
CA ASN A 379 -25.82 10.37 2.27
C ASN A 379 -24.69 9.45 2.73
N ALA A 380 -24.92 8.14 2.78
CA ALA A 380 -23.91 7.15 3.18
C ALA A 380 -22.72 7.11 2.19
N LEU A 381 -23.01 7.18 0.88
CA LEU A 381 -21.99 7.24 -0.16
C LEU A 381 -21.21 8.55 -0.13
N MET A 382 -21.88 9.69 0.09
CA MET A 382 -21.21 10.98 0.25
C MET A 382 -20.34 11.03 1.49
N GLN A 383 -20.79 10.43 2.62
CA GLN A 383 -19.95 10.28 3.80
C GLN A 383 -18.74 9.38 3.55
N LEU A 384 -18.90 8.32 2.74
CA LEU A 384 -17.77 7.49 2.32
C LEU A 384 -16.77 8.32 1.52
N ALA A 385 -17.23 9.09 0.52
CA ALA A 385 -16.37 9.99 -0.25
C ALA A 385 -15.66 11.03 0.62
N GLU A 386 -16.30 11.56 1.67
CA GLU A 386 -15.66 12.45 2.63
C GLU A 386 -14.58 11.75 3.46
N ASN A 387 -14.81 10.51 3.86
CA ASN A 387 -13.83 9.72 4.62
C ASN A 387 -12.55 9.42 3.82
N TYR A 388 -12.57 9.56 2.49
CA TYR A 388 -11.37 9.43 1.66
C TYR A 388 -10.43 10.63 1.76
N ASN A 389 -10.89 11.80 2.23
CA ASN A 389 -10.00 12.94 2.46
C ASN A 389 -8.92 12.56 3.48
N ILE A 390 -7.64 12.89 3.22
CA ILE A 390 -6.52 12.50 4.08
C ILE A 390 -6.65 13.02 5.52
N GLU A 391 -7.42 14.08 5.74
CA GLU A 391 -7.68 14.58 7.09
C GLU A 391 -8.57 13.61 7.91
N ASN A 392 -9.30 12.73 7.22
CA ASN A 392 -10.24 11.78 7.80
C ASN A 392 -9.73 10.33 7.79
N VAL A 393 -8.58 10.06 7.15
CA VAL A 393 -7.99 8.71 7.13
C VAL A 393 -7.10 8.45 8.35
N THR A 394 -6.97 7.18 8.71
CA THR A 394 -5.96 6.76 9.69
C THR A 394 -4.62 6.52 8.99
N ILE A 395 -3.57 7.24 9.38
CA ILE A 395 -2.21 6.99 8.91
C ILE A 395 -1.65 5.74 9.61
N LYS A 396 -1.09 4.81 8.83
CA LYS A 396 -0.46 3.56 9.31
C LYS A 396 1.04 3.75 9.44
N THR A 397 1.44 4.34 10.56
CA THR A 397 2.85 4.64 10.84
C THR A 397 3.73 3.40 10.89
N ASP A 398 3.17 2.25 11.30
CA ASP A 398 3.87 0.96 11.30
C ASP A 398 4.20 0.46 9.89
N VAL A 399 3.29 0.64 8.94
CA VAL A 399 3.54 0.32 7.52
C VAL A 399 4.63 1.23 6.96
N ILE A 400 4.53 2.54 7.17
CA ILE A 400 5.55 3.50 6.71
C ILE A 400 6.93 3.16 7.31
N ASP A 401 6.96 2.82 8.59
CA ASP A 401 8.18 2.42 9.29
C ASP A 401 8.80 1.14 8.68
N ALA A 402 7.96 0.15 8.35
CA ALA A 402 8.36 -1.10 7.71
C ALA A 402 8.97 -0.88 6.31
N LEU A 403 8.42 0.07 5.53
CA LEU A 403 8.90 0.38 4.17
C LEU A 403 10.24 1.11 4.16
N PHE A 404 10.58 1.87 5.20
CA PHE A 404 11.77 2.73 5.18
C PHE A 404 12.79 2.44 6.29
N ARG A 405 12.40 2.58 7.55
CA ARG A 405 13.36 2.50 8.68
C ARG A 405 13.76 1.06 8.95
N GLN A 406 12.78 0.14 9.01
CA GLN A 406 13.03 -1.28 9.34
C GLN A 406 13.84 -2.01 8.28
N VAL A 407 13.82 -1.52 7.03
CA VAL A 407 14.69 -2.03 5.96
C VAL A 407 16.17 -1.84 6.31
N LYS A 408 16.51 -0.75 7.03
CA LYS A 408 17.89 -0.33 7.31
C LYS A 408 18.39 -0.75 8.68
N THR A 409 17.51 -0.94 9.66
CA THR A 409 17.89 -1.22 11.04
C THR A 409 16.80 -1.97 11.81
N ASN A 410 17.23 -2.77 12.80
CA ASN A 410 16.34 -3.44 13.76
C ASN A 410 16.16 -2.65 15.07
N THR A 411 16.64 -1.40 15.14
CA THR A 411 16.35 -0.52 16.29
C THR A 411 14.84 -0.45 16.51
N THR A 412 14.39 -0.33 17.76
CA THR A 412 12.97 -0.09 18.09
C THR A 412 12.75 1.36 18.46
N ILE A 413 11.58 1.90 18.11
CA ILE A 413 11.14 3.24 18.52
C ILE A 413 9.73 3.16 19.13
N PRO A 414 9.35 4.05 20.06
CA PRO A 414 8.00 4.05 20.62
C PRO A 414 6.95 4.24 19.51
N PHE A 415 5.89 3.44 19.52
CA PHE A 415 4.72 3.67 18.64
C PHE A 415 4.02 4.99 18.97
N LYS A 416 3.96 5.29 20.26
CA LYS A 416 3.42 6.54 20.80
C LYS A 416 4.24 6.95 22.01
N LYS A 417 4.20 8.23 22.35
CA LYS A 417 4.83 8.73 23.57
C LYS A 417 4.04 8.27 24.79
N HIS A 418 4.64 7.38 25.58
CA HIS A 418 4.09 6.91 26.86
C HIS A 418 4.83 7.53 28.05
N THR A 419 4.10 7.78 29.14
CA THR A 419 4.67 8.26 30.41
C THR A 419 4.34 7.32 31.55
N ALA A 420 5.23 7.24 32.54
CA ALA A 420 4.96 6.61 33.84
C ALA A 420 5.02 7.66 34.97
N PRO A 421 3.96 7.85 35.78
CA PRO A 421 2.66 7.17 35.73
C PRO A 421 1.87 7.40 34.44
N GLY A 422 0.98 6.46 34.12
CA GLY A 422 0.14 6.52 32.93
C GLY A 422 -0.32 5.13 32.46
N ILE A 423 -1.19 5.12 31.45
CA ILE A 423 -1.66 3.90 30.79
C ILE A 423 -0.88 3.72 29.48
N VAL A 424 -0.50 2.49 29.21
CA VAL A 424 0.08 2.03 27.94
C VAL A 424 -0.81 0.90 27.43
N TYR A 425 -1.51 1.11 26.32
CA TYR A 425 -2.35 0.06 25.74
C TYR A 425 -1.47 -1.03 25.13
N ALA A 426 -1.91 -2.28 25.24
CA ALA A 426 -1.14 -3.43 24.77
C ALA A 426 -0.85 -3.38 23.27
N THR A 427 -1.74 -2.77 22.50
CA THR A 427 -1.63 -2.60 21.06
C THR A 427 -0.65 -1.48 20.65
N GLU A 428 -0.20 -0.66 21.60
CA GLU A 428 0.74 0.44 21.41
C GLU A 428 2.21 0.03 21.71
N TYR A 429 2.54 -1.26 21.57
CA TYR A 429 3.93 -1.75 21.65
C TYR A 429 4.84 -1.04 20.61
N ASP A 430 6.15 -1.05 20.83
CA ASP A 430 7.12 -0.34 19.99
C ASP A 430 6.99 -0.68 18.49
N LEU A 431 7.41 0.25 17.64
CA LEU A 431 7.64 -0.01 16.21
C LEU A 431 8.98 -0.73 16.02
N GLY A 432 8.97 -1.76 15.19
CA GLY A 432 10.15 -2.52 14.80
C GLY A 432 9.78 -3.90 14.27
N THR A 433 10.80 -4.70 13.96
CA THR A 433 10.63 -6.02 13.36
C THR A 433 10.26 -7.08 14.40
N ASN A 434 9.62 -8.15 13.94
CA ASN A 434 9.45 -9.39 14.72
C ASN A 434 10.82 -9.88 15.25
N GLY A 435 10.87 -10.27 16.52
CA GLY A 435 12.09 -10.60 17.27
C GLY A 435 12.82 -9.39 17.90
N TYR A 436 12.39 -8.16 17.65
CA TYR A 436 13.02 -6.93 18.17
C TYR A 436 12.06 -6.00 18.93
N ALA A 437 10.89 -5.69 18.37
CA ALA A 437 9.86 -4.90 19.05
C ALA A 437 8.72 -5.75 19.63
N TYR A 438 8.48 -6.90 19.02
CA TYR A 438 7.53 -7.92 19.45
C TYR A 438 8.01 -9.29 19.00
N GLN A 439 7.39 -10.36 19.48
CA GLN A 439 7.50 -11.69 18.94
C GLN A 439 6.10 -12.28 18.80
N ASP A 440 5.81 -12.73 17.58
CA ASP A 440 4.61 -13.49 17.22
C ASP A 440 5.02 -14.71 16.37
N GLU A 441 4.25 -15.79 16.41
CA GLU A 441 4.49 -17.00 15.59
C GLU A 441 3.90 -16.89 14.18
N ASP A 442 2.76 -16.23 14.03
CA ASP A 442 1.98 -16.14 12.78
C ASP A 442 2.24 -14.81 12.07
N PHE A 443 3.48 -14.36 11.97
CA PHE A 443 3.81 -12.97 11.60
C PHE A 443 3.93 -12.67 10.09
N ILE A 444 3.82 -13.67 9.20
CA ILE A 444 4.11 -13.52 7.76
C ILE A 444 3.24 -14.40 6.86
N ASN A 445 2.90 -13.88 5.67
CA ASN A 445 2.07 -14.58 4.69
C ASN A 445 2.82 -14.92 3.39
N TYR A 446 2.93 -16.23 3.10
CA TYR A 446 3.51 -16.80 1.87
C TYR A 446 2.49 -17.65 1.09
N LYS A 447 1.25 -17.15 0.98
CA LYS A 447 0.09 -17.88 0.44
C LYS A 447 0.38 -18.57 -0.90
N THR A 448 1.08 -17.91 -1.83
CA THR A 448 1.35 -18.46 -3.17
C THR A 448 2.22 -19.73 -3.11
N ASN A 449 3.13 -19.79 -2.13
CA ASN A 449 4.05 -20.92 -1.99
C ASN A 449 3.54 -22.01 -1.05
N THR A 450 2.84 -21.64 0.03
CA THR A 450 2.43 -22.59 1.07
C THR A 450 1.01 -23.10 0.85
N GLY A 451 0.19 -22.40 0.07
CA GLY A 451 -1.25 -22.65 -0.03
C GLY A 451 -2.02 -22.31 1.26
N ILE A 452 -1.33 -21.90 2.33
CA ILE A 452 -1.94 -21.57 3.61
C ILE A 452 -2.51 -20.16 3.51
N GLN A 453 -3.83 -20.08 3.65
CA GLN A 453 -4.55 -18.82 3.73
C GLN A 453 -4.81 -18.50 5.20
N GLY A 454 -3.97 -17.64 5.76
CA GLY A 454 -4.09 -17.15 7.13
C GLY A 454 -3.65 -15.70 7.20
N PRO A 455 -4.37 -14.82 7.92
CA PRO A 455 -3.85 -13.52 8.23
C PRO A 455 -2.63 -13.64 9.13
N TRP A 456 -1.72 -12.68 9.03
CA TRP A 456 -0.60 -12.55 9.96
C TRP A 456 -0.95 -11.77 11.23
N ASN A 457 -2.11 -11.11 11.22
CA ASN A 457 -2.77 -10.55 12.39
C ASN A 457 -4.22 -11.01 12.26
N LYS A 458 -4.62 -11.99 13.05
CA LYS A 458 -5.88 -12.74 12.95
C LYS A 458 -7.12 -11.88 13.04
N GLY A 459 -7.07 -10.79 13.81
CA GLY A 459 -8.19 -9.87 13.88
C GLY A 459 -8.22 -8.86 12.74
N LYS A 460 -7.10 -8.69 12.00
CA LYS A 460 -6.92 -7.72 10.92
C LYS A 460 -7.26 -6.30 11.36
N LYS A 461 -6.89 -5.94 12.59
CA LYS A 461 -7.19 -4.63 13.18
C LYS A 461 -5.93 -3.85 13.53
N MET A 462 -6.09 -2.54 13.47
CA MET A 462 -5.15 -1.52 13.94
C MET A 462 -3.81 -1.50 13.20
N ARG A 463 -2.98 -2.54 13.34
CA ARG A 463 -1.60 -2.62 12.83
C ARG A 463 -1.43 -3.73 11.80
N ASN A 464 -0.42 -3.56 10.95
CA ASN A 464 0.01 -4.49 9.93
C ASN A 464 1.12 -5.45 10.37
N ASP A 465 1.61 -5.27 11.59
CA ASP A 465 2.54 -6.17 12.27
C ASP A 465 1.92 -7.55 12.51
N GLY A 466 2.76 -8.52 12.88
CA GLY A 466 2.35 -9.89 13.17
C GLY A 466 1.50 -10.06 14.44
N VAL A 467 1.45 -9.07 15.33
CA VAL A 467 0.70 -9.23 16.59
C VAL A 467 -0.80 -9.31 16.32
N ASP A 468 -1.43 -10.33 16.88
CA ASP A 468 -2.87 -10.56 16.81
C ASP A 468 -3.68 -9.50 17.60
N ILE A 469 -4.43 -8.65 16.88
CA ILE A 469 -5.20 -7.54 17.47
C ILE A 469 -6.67 -7.62 17.06
N GLN A 470 -7.58 -7.51 18.04
CA GLN A 470 -9.03 -7.48 17.84
C GLN A 470 -9.68 -6.24 18.46
N LEU A 471 -10.99 -6.05 18.23
CA LEU A 471 -11.77 -5.03 18.93
C LEU A 471 -11.92 -5.39 20.41
N CYS A 472 -11.67 -4.43 21.29
CA CYS A 472 -11.82 -4.60 22.73
C CYS A 472 -13.28 -4.43 23.16
N LYS A 473 -13.72 -5.22 24.15
CA LYS A 473 -15.06 -5.12 24.76
C LYS A 473 -15.04 -4.48 26.16
N ASP A 474 -13.87 -4.04 26.63
CA ASP A 474 -13.72 -3.33 27.89
C ASP A 474 -14.07 -1.85 27.70
N ASP A 475 -14.86 -1.29 28.62
CA ASP A 475 -15.24 0.13 28.60
C ASP A 475 -14.01 1.04 28.72
N ASN A 476 -12.95 0.55 29.38
CA ASN A 476 -11.68 1.27 29.52
C ASN A 476 -10.65 0.70 28.53
N SER A 477 -10.70 1.12 27.26
CA SER A 477 -9.80 0.66 26.21
C SER A 477 -9.47 1.78 25.21
N ASN A 478 -8.55 1.53 24.29
CA ASN A 478 -8.38 2.34 23.07
C ASN A 478 -9.20 1.79 21.90
N GLY A 479 -10.20 0.94 22.17
CA GLY A 479 -11.01 0.23 21.18
C GLY A 479 -10.40 -1.09 20.71
N TYR A 480 -9.15 -1.39 21.06
CA TYR A 480 -8.43 -2.61 20.63
C TYR A 480 -7.75 -3.33 21.79
N GLU A 481 -7.50 -4.62 21.62
CA GLU A 481 -6.77 -5.47 22.56
C GLU A 481 -5.95 -6.52 21.81
N VAL A 482 -4.90 -7.02 22.45
CA VAL A 482 -4.10 -8.13 21.93
C VAL A 482 -4.78 -9.44 22.33
N PHE A 483 -4.93 -10.35 21.38
CA PHE A 483 -5.58 -11.66 21.57
C PHE A 483 -4.78 -12.78 20.90
N ASP A 484 -5.28 -14.01 21.02
CA ASP A 484 -4.63 -15.23 20.50
C ASP A 484 -3.16 -15.39 20.88
N ILE A 485 -2.80 -14.84 22.04
CA ILE A 485 -1.44 -14.86 22.59
C ILE A 485 -1.00 -16.31 22.81
N GLN A 486 0.14 -16.67 22.21
CA GLN A 486 0.78 -17.97 22.35
C GLN A 486 1.90 -17.98 23.40
N ASP A 487 2.33 -19.18 23.79
CA ASP A 487 3.43 -19.38 24.72
C ASP A 487 4.75 -18.87 24.14
N GLY A 488 5.44 -17.97 24.85
CA GLY A 488 6.76 -17.47 24.48
C GLY A 488 6.75 -16.19 23.63
N GLU A 489 5.59 -15.75 23.18
CA GLU A 489 5.40 -14.44 22.55
C GLU A 489 5.68 -13.30 23.53
N TRP A 490 5.95 -12.10 23.01
CA TRP A 490 6.23 -10.94 23.86
C TRP A 490 6.04 -9.61 23.13
N LEU A 491 5.81 -8.55 23.92
CA LEU A 491 5.65 -7.18 23.44
C LEU A 491 6.60 -6.23 24.18
N GLN A 492 7.32 -5.38 23.46
CA GLN A 492 8.18 -4.35 24.05
C GLN A 492 7.51 -2.98 24.03
N TYR A 493 7.70 -2.22 25.10
CA TYR A 493 7.19 -0.86 25.27
C TYR A 493 8.31 0.06 25.74
N THR A 494 8.45 1.20 25.09
CA THR A 494 9.28 2.30 25.56
C THR A 494 8.42 3.31 26.33
N VAL A 495 8.72 3.51 27.62
CA VAL A 495 7.96 4.37 28.53
C VAL A 495 8.87 5.40 29.18
N ASN A 496 8.46 6.67 29.20
CA ASN A 496 9.20 7.73 29.86
C ASN A 496 8.71 7.95 31.31
N ALA A 497 9.46 7.45 32.29
CA ALA A 497 9.17 7.69 33.71
C ALA A 497 9.49 9.15 34.10
N LEU A 498 8.53 9.83 34.71
CA LEU A 498 8.67 11.23 35.12
C LEU A 498 9.63 11.40 36.31
N GLU A 499 9.75 10.36 37.13
CA GLU A 499 10.65 10.27 38.26
C GLU A 499 11.24 8.86 38.38
N GLU A 500 12.38 8.76 39.05
CA GLU A 500 12.95 7.46 39.41
C GLU A 500 12.18 6.90 40.62
N GLY A 501 11.86 5.61 40.61
CA GLY A 501 11.14 5.04 41.75
C GLY A 501 10.67 3.60 41.60
N SER A 502 9.92 3.16 42.61
CA SER A 502 9.18 1.90 42.62
C SER A 502 7.79 2.14 42.01
N TYR A 503 7.44 1.41 40.97
CA TYR A 503 6.14 1.47 40.32
C TYR A 503 5.38 0.17 40.56
N ASN A 504 4.07 0.31 40.79
CA ASN A 504 3.13 -0.79 40.62
C ASN A 504 2.63 -0.73 39.17
N ILE A 505 2.76 -1.84 38.44
CA ILE A 505 2.25 -1.96 37.07
C ILE A 505 1.02 -2.87 37.10
N LEU A 506 -0.14 -2.27 36.88
CA LEU A 506 -1.42 -2.96 36.84
C LEU A 506 -1.63 -3.50 35.42
N VAL A 507 -2.03 -4.75 35.30
CA VAL A 507 -2.25 -5.43 34.02
C VAL A 507 -3.73 -5.71 33.88
N ARG A 508 -4.38 -5.09 32.89
CA ARG A 508 -5.79 -5.32 32.57
C ARG A 508 -5.91 -6.41 31.51
N TYR A 509 -6.54 -7.52 31.88
CA TYR A 509 -6.59 -8.73 31.05
C TYR A 509 -7.93 -9.46 31.21
N SER A 510 -8.24 -10.36 30.28
CA SER A 510 -9.28 -11.38 30.43
C SER A 510 -8.71 -12.74 30.02
N SER A 511 -8.96 -13.80 30.78
CA SER A 511 -8.36 -15.11 30.55
C SER A 511 -9.42 -16.21 30.49
N ALA A 512 -9.33 -17.06 29.46
CA ALA A 512 -10.15 -18.27 29.32
C ALA A 512 -9.48 -19.51 29.92
N VAL A 513 -8.22 -19.37 30.37
CA VAL A 513 -7.39 -20.49 30.85
C VAL A 513 -6.94 -20.28 32.30
N GLU A 514 -6.73 -21.38 33.02
CA GLU A 514 -6.36 -21.36 34.44
C GLU A 514 -4.91 -20.93 34.72
N LYS A 515 -4.05 -21.06 33.71
CA LYS A 515 -2.58 -21.02 33.89
C LYS A 515 -1.87 -20.00 32.99
N ALA A 516 -2.59 -19.01 32.46
CA ALA A 516 -1.96 -17.90 31.75
C ALA A 516 -0.96 -17.19 32.67
N MET A 517 0.20 -16.83 32.14
CA MET A 517 1.31 -16.32 32.94
C MET A 517 2.15 -15.33 32.15
N ILE A 518 2.58 -14.27 32.84
CA ILE A 518 3.41 -13.22 32.24
C ILE A 518 4.53 -12.79 33.19
N HIS A 519 5.62 -12.28 32.65
CA HIS A 519 6.64 -11.57 33.42
C HIS A 519 7.18 -10.34 32.66
N LEU A 520 7.97 -9.53 33.35
CA LEU A 520 8.60 -8.34 32.79
C LEU A 520 10.11 -8.53 32.68
N GLU A 521 10.66 -8.12 31.53
CA GLU A 521 12.10 -7.97 31.30
C GLU A 521 12.47 -6.52 30.98
N ASN A 522 13.73 -6.19 31.24
CA ASN A 522 14.42 -5.02 30.67
C ASN A 522 15.83 -5.48 30.24
N GLU A 523 16.22 -5.21 28.99
CA GLU A 523 17.51 -5.64 28.41
C GLU A 523 17.84 -7.13 28.65
N LYS A 524 16.87 -8.03 28.45
CA LYS A 524 16.99 -9.49 28.68
C LYS A 524 17.22 -9.90 30.15
N LYS A 525 17.01 -8.98 31.11
CA LYS A 525 17.03 -9.28 32.54
C LYS A 525 15.60 -9.28 33.08
N HIS A 526 15.25 -10.30 33.87
CA HIS A 526 13.97 -10.32 34.56
C HIS A 526 13.94 -9.19 35.59
N ILE A 527 12.91 -8.33 35.50
CA ILE A 527 12.69 -7.22 36.43
C ILE A 527 11.45 -7.45 37.30
N SER A 528 10.75 -8.57 37.11
CA SER A 528 9.66 -9.01 37.95
C SER A 528 9.71 -10.52 38.21
N LYS A 529 8.95 -10.97 39.21
CA LYS A 529 8.53 -12.37 39.28
C LYS A 529 7.39 -12.61 38.26
N PRO A 530 7.21 -13.85 37.77
CA PRO A 530 6.03 -14.18 36.97
C PRO A 530 4.73 -13.95 37.73
N LEU A 531 3.70 -13.50 37.02
CA LEU A 531 2.35 -13.31 37.52
C LEU A 531 1.39 -14.28 36.84
N LEU A 532 0.61 -14.98 37.67
CA LEU A 532 -0.50 -15.81 37.23
C LEU A 532 -1.71 -14.94 36.87
N LEU A 533 -2.19 -15.08 35.64
CA LEU A 533 -3.42 -14.51 35.13
C LEU A 533 -4.55 -15.53 35.32
N LYS A 534 -5.19 -15.50 36.49
CA LYS A 534 -6.31 -16.41 36.81
C LYS A 534 -7.41 -16.29 35.77
N LYS A 535 -8.04 -17.42 35.47
CA LYS A 535 -9.22 -17.48 34.59
C LYS A 535 -10.30 -16.51 35.08
N THR A 536 -10.90 -15.79 34.13
CA THR A 536 -11.92 -14.78 34.41
C THR A 536 -13.26 -15.11 33.78
N THR A 537 -13.29 -15.95 32.75
CA THR A 537 -14.52 -16.31 32.03
C THR A 537 -14.43 -17.68 31.36
N ASP A 538 -15.61 -18.26 31.11
CA ASP A 538 -15.81 -19.43 30.23
C ASP A 538 -16.47 -19.05 28.88
N LYS A 539 -16.93 -17.81 28.74
CA LYS A 539 -17.76 -17.35 27.61
C LYS A 539 -17.36 -15.95 27.14
N SER A 540 -18.04 -14.91 27.64
CA SER A 540 -17.79 -13.51 27.27
C SER A 540 -16.63 -12.93 28.09
N ALA A 541 -15.79 -12.09 27.47
CA ALA A 541 -14.66 -11.45 28.16
C ALA A 541 -15.08 -10.78 29.48
N ILE A 542 -14.41 -11.14 30.57
CA ILE A 542 -14.54 -10.50 31.88
C ILE A 542 -13.15 -10.00 32.25
N TYR A 543 -13.01 -8.69 32.36
CA TYR A 543 -11.70 -8.07 32.54
C TYR A 543 -11.36 -7.89 34.02
N ASN A 544 -10.18 -8.37 34.42
CA ASN A 544 -9.63 -8.25 35.76
C ASN A 544 -8.29 -7.51 35.73
N ILE A 545 -7.81 -7.14 36.93
CA ILE A 545 -6.50 -6.53 37.13
C ILE A 545 -5.64 -7.42 38.02
N VAL A 546 -4.41 -7.67 37.59
CA VAL A 546 -3.31 -8.12 38.47
C VAL A 546 -2.24 -7.06 38.52
N THR A 547 -1.28 -7.16 39.44
CA THR A 547 -0.29 -6.10 39.67
C THR A 547 1.11 -6.65 39.84
N PHE A 548 2.04 -6.20 39.02
CA PHE A 548 3.47 -6.29 39.32
C PHE A 548 3.80 -5.23 40.37
N LYS A 549 4.29 -5.67 41.52
CA LYS A 549 4.66 -4.77 42.61
C LYS A 549 6.14 -4.43 42.53
N ASP A 550 6.47 -3.20 42.91
CA ASP A 550 7.85 -2.75 43.14
C ASP A 550 8.79 -2.85 41.93
N VAL A 551 8.27 -2.59 40.72
CA VAL A 551 9.07 -2.52 39.49
C VAL A 551 9.88 -1.23 39.50
N LYS A 552 11.21 -1.34 39.40
CA LYS A 552 12.10 -0.17 39.42
C LYS A 552 12.21 0.45 38.04
N LEU A 553 11.91 1.74 37.93
CA LEU A 553 12.12 2.54 36.73
C LEU A 553 13.10 3.67 37.04
N VAL A 554 13.97 3.97 36.08
CA VAL A 554 14.85 5.15 36.14
C VAL A 554 14.12 6.35 35.58
N LYS A 555 14.44 7.56 36.03
CA LYS A 555 13.88 8.78 35.42
C LYS A 555 14.26 8.86 33.94
N GLY A 556 13.29 9.12 33.07
CA GLY A 556 13.48 9.16 31.62
C GLY A 556 13.04 7.86 30.93
N GLU A 557 13.70 7.50 29.84
CA GLU A 557 13.33 6.36 29.02
C GLU A 557 13.59 5.01 29.71
N ASN A 558 12.59 4.13 29.68
CA ASN A 558 12.69 2.74 30.13
C ASN A 558 12.09 1.84 29.05
N LYS A 559 12.81 0.78 28.67
CA LYS A 559 12.28 -0.27 27.79
C LYS A 559 11.83 -1.46 28.63
N LEU A 560 10.55 -1.80 28.53
CA LEU A 560 9.95 -2.93 29.21
C LEU A 560 9.47 -3.93 28.18
N LYS A 561 9.81 -5.20 28.37
CA LYS A 561 9.23 -6.29 27.61
C LYS A 561 8.27 -7.07 28.50
N VAL A 562 7.03 -7.24 28.04
CA VAL A 562 6.08 -8.18 28.64
C VAL A 562 6.22 -9.49 27.91
N VAL A 563 6.66 -10.53 28.62
CA VAL A 563 6.80 -11.88 28.08
C VAL A 563 5.60 -12.72 28.49
N PHE A 564 5.05 -13.45 27.54
CA PHE A 564 3.89 -14.32 27.72
C PHE A 564 4.35 -15.76 27.97
N ASP A 565 4.73 -16.07 29.21
CA ASP A 565 5.19 -17.41 29.62
C ASP A 565 4.17 -18.51 29.29
N LYS A 566 2.89 -18.17 29.46
CA LYS A 566 1.74 -19.00 29.09
C LYS A 566 0.63 -18.14 28.50
N GLY A 567 0.24 -18.45 27.26
CA GLY A 567 -0.78 -17.75 26.48
C GLY A 567 -2.22 -18.06 26.88
N GLY A 568 -3.17 -17.85 25.96
CA GLY A 568 -4.60 -18.17 26.14
C GLY A 568 -5.42 -17.09 26.86
N PHE A 569 -4.96 -15.84 26.83
CA PHE A 569 -5.63 -14.68 27.40
C PHE A 569 -5.63 -13.51 26.41
N VAL A 570 -6.40 -12.47 26.73
CA VAL A 570 -6.37 -11.19 26.03
C VAL A 570 -5.80 -10.11 26.94
N LEU A 571 -5.01 -9.20 26.36
CA LEU A 571 -4.33 -8.13 27.05
C LEU A 571 -4.85 -6.77 26.55
N ASN A 572 -5.38 -5.96 27.46
CA ASN A 572 -5.91 -4.63 27.14
C ASN A 572 -4.83 -3.55 27.37
N TYR A 573 -4.36 -3.38 28.61
CA TYR A 573 -3.35 -2.35 28.92
C TYR A 573 -2.48 -2.67 30.14
N LEU A 574 -1.41 -1.89 30.26
CA LEU A 574 -0.56 -1.75 31.44
C LEU A 574 -0.75 -0.35 32.04
N GLU A 575 -1.04 -0.24 33.32
CA GLU A 575 -1.16 1.05 34.03
C GLU A 575 -0.05 1.18 35.08
N PHE A 576 0.80 2.18 34.91
CA PHE A 576 1.93 2.48 35.78
C PHE A 576 1.49 3.45 36.89
N LYS A 577 1.65 3.05 38.14
CA LYS A 577 1.40 3.88 39.33
C LYS A 577 2.66 4.02 40.18
N ILE A 578 3.07 5.24 40.48
CA ILE A 578 4.10 5.48 41.50
C ILE A 578 3.61 4.90 42.82
N LYS A 579 4.48 4.12 43.47
CA LYS A 579 4.29 3.74 44.85
C LYS A 579 4.62 4.97 45.71
N LYS A 580 3.59 5.63 46.21
CA LYS A 580 3.74 6.70 47.20
C LYS A 580 4.30 6.16 48.51
#